data_AF-C7H1D3-F1
#
_entry.id   AF-C7H1D3-F1
#
_cell.length_a   1.000
_cell.length_b   1.000
_cell.length_c   1.000
_cell.angle_alpha   90.00
_cell.angle_beta   90.00
_cell.angle_gamma   90.00
#
_symmetry.space_group_name_H-M   'P 1'
#
loop_
_entity.id
_entity.type
_entity.pdbx_description
1 polymer ?
#
loop_
_entity_poly.entity_id
_entity_poly.type
_entity_poly.pdbx_seq_one_letter_code
_entity_poly.pdbx_strand_id
1 'polypeptide(L)'
;MYYTQEQIDRANQADLVSFLQGQGEQLIRAGNEYRWKRHDSLTVRGNKWYRHSQSKGGAPIDFVMEFFGKSFTEAVEMLTGEKGAAPPPDRPSPAPLSDFRLPPRSTDNRIARNYLTAARRIDEDVTGFFFATGDIYEEAAHHNAVFVGRDEDGVPRYAHQRGTAGSFRLDVKGSDKAFNFCYRGEGERLFVFEAPIDLLSFLCLFKKDWQKQSYLALGGVGEKALLRFLSDRPNIKTVYLCLDSDQAGSDACSRLAEFVPEGLTVHRLVPLYKDWNEVLQHRAEIADGKYIREAIYGLKEPPQEETVEIIRMSEVDTQTVEWLWEPYIPFGKVTIVQGNPGEGKTTFALRLAAACTTGGTLPGMKPLPPFQVIYQTAEDGLGDTVKPRLIEAEADLDRVLVIDEAKRELTLSDERIEKAITQNGARLIILDPIQAYMGEKTDMNRANEVRPMFRRLADVAERTGCAVILIGHLNKAAGGQSAYRGLGSIDFRAAARSVLLIGRVKREPNVRVIVHDKSSLAPEGKPVAFCLDPETGFSWIGEYDITADELLSGAGGNTATKTEQAEKLILDLLADGKELASEDIEKAAADAGISARTVRAAKKNLDGRITSKRIGAAWYHALKK
;
A
#
# COMPACT_ATOMS: atom_id res chain seq x y z
N MET A 1 13.64 17.54 -45.77
CA MET A 1 13.99 16.47 -46.72
C MET A 1 12.71 15.89 -47.28
N TYR A 2 12.68 15.53 -48.57
CA TYR A 2 11.47 15.00 -49.21
C TYR A 2 11.64 13.51 -49.53
N TYR A 3 10.57 12.74 -49.32
CA TYR A 3 10.47 11.34 -49.71
C TYR A 3 9.38 11.20 -50.77
N THR A 4 9.65 10.45 -51.85
CA THR A 4 8.65 10.15 -52.88
C THR A 4 7.51 9.30 -52.29
N GLN A 5 6.34 9.30 -52.93
CA GLN A 5 5.24 8.43 -52.49
C GLN A 5 5.67 6.95 -52.48
N GLU A 6 6.48 6.53 -53.44
CA GLU A 6 7.07 5.18 -53.46
C GLU A 6 8.00 4.92 -52.27
N GLN A 7 8.74 5.91 -51.78
CA GLN A 7 9.56 5.79 -50.57
C GLN A 7 8.70 5.66 -49.31
N ILE A 8 7.61 6.43 -49.24
CA ILE A 8 6.65 6.37 -48.13
C ILE A 8 5.90 5.03 -48.14
N ASP A 9 5.49 4.55 -49.30
CA ASP A 9 4.80 3.27 -49.46
C ASP A 9 5.74 2.12 -49.10
N ARG A 10 7.02 2.18 -49.51
CA ARG A 10 8.05 1.21 -49.08
C ARG A 10 8.29 1.26 -47.58
N ALA A 11 8.36 2.44 -46.97
CA ALA A 11 8.47 2.58 -45.52
C ALA A 11 7.27 1.96 -44.80
N ASN A 12 6.06 2.12 -45.32
CA ASN A 12 4.85 1.51 -44.75
C ASN A 12 4.71 0.00 -45.05
N GLN A 13 5.51 -0.53 -45.97
CA GLN A 13 5.62 -1.97 -46.24
C GLN A 13 6.77 -2.63 -45.47
N ALA A 14 7.55 -1.86 -44.71
CA ALA A 14 8.65 -2.38 -43.93
C ALA A 14 8.19 -3.45 -42.93
N ASP A 15 8.91 -4.57 -42.89
CA ASP A 15 8.64 -5.65 -41.94
C ASP A 15 9.10 -5.24 -40.54
N LEU A 16 8.14 -5.03 -39.63
CA LEU A 16 8.42 -4.52 -38.29
C LEU A 16 9.16 -5.52 -37.41
N VAL A 17 9.05 -6.82 -37.72
CA VAL A 17 9.76 -7.89 -37.00
C VAL A 17 11.27 -7.76 -37.27
N SER A 18 11.63 -7.67 -38.55
CA SER A 18 13.01 -7.50 -39.01
C SER A 18 13.59 -6.15 -38.58
N PHE A 19 12.79 -5.09 -38.63
CA PHE A 19 13.17 -3.77 -38.13
C PHE A 19 13.54 -3.79 -36.64
N LEU A 20 12.68 -4.34 -35.78
CA LEU A 20 12.91 -4.42 -34.34
C LEU A 20 14.14 -5.29 -34.01
N GLN A 21 14.30 -6.44 -34.69
CA GLN A 21 15.49 -7.27 -34.54
C GLN A 21 16.77 -6.53 -34.94
N GLY A 22 16.73 -5.73 -36.01
CA GLY A 22 17.84 -4.88 -36.45
C GLY A 22 18.20 -3.76 -35.47
N GLN A 23 17.24 -3.32 -34.63
CA GLN A 23 17.49 -2.38 -33.53
C GLN A 23 17.94 -3.08 -32.23
N GLY A 24 18.17 -4.40 -32.25
CA GLY A 24 18.59 -5.17 -31.08
C GLY A 24 17.47 -5.52 -30.11
N GLU A 25 16.21 -5.35 -30.51
CA GLU A 25 15.04 -5.60 -29.67
C GLU A 25 14.66 -7.09 -29.65
N GLN A 26 14.19 -7.57 -28.48
CA GLN A 26 13.82 -8.98 -28.29
C GLN A 26 12.34 -9.22 -28.60
N LEU A 27 12.07 -10.15 -29.51
CA LEU A 27 10.73 -10.59 -29.89
C LEU A 27 10.47 -12.04 -29.47
N ILE A 28 9.30 -12.32 -28.91
CA ILE A 28 8.85 -13.66 -28.53
C ILE A 28 7.76 -14.11 -29.50
N ARG A 29 7.92 -15.29 -30.10
CA ARG A 29 6.92 -15.83 -31.02
C ARG A 29 5.65 -16.22 -30.27
N ALA A 30 4.50 -15.70 -30.70
CA ALA A 30 3.19 -15.95 -30.12
C ALA A 30 2.21 -16.34 -31.25
N GLY A 31 2.18 -17.63 -31.61
CA GLY A 31 1.39 -18.13 -32.73
C GLY A 31 1.89 -17.59 -34.08
N ASN A 32 1.01 -16.88 -34.80
CA ASN A 32 1.29 -16.26 -36.10
C ASN A 32 1.81 -14.81 -35.99
N GLU A 33 2.07 -14.33 -34.78
CA GLU A 33 2.53 -12.97 -34.48
C GLU A 33 3.75 -13.01 -33.57
N TYR A 34 4.41 -11.85 -33.41
CA TYR A 34 5.54 -11.66 -32.51
C TYR A 34 5.17 -10.65 -31.43
N ARG A 35 5.37 -11.01 -30.16
CA ARG A 35 5.22 -10.09 -29.03
C ARG A 35 6.54 -9.40 -28.75
N TRP A 36 6.52 -8.08 -28.62
CA TRP A 36 7.72 -7.31 -28.30
C TRP A 36 7.98 -7.30 -26.80
N LYS A 37 9.11 -7.85 -26.35
CA LYS A 37 9.41 -8.05 -24.92
C LYS A 37 9.55 -6.75 -24.11
N ARG A 38 9.85 -5.64 -24.79
CA ARG A 38 9.88 -4.30 -24.17
C ARG A 38 8.46 -3.76 -23.89
N HIS A 39 7.46 -4.28 -24.61
CA HIS A 39 6.06 -3.89 -24.49
C HIS A 39 5.15 -5.13 -24.52
N ASP A 40 4.91 -5.74 -23.36
CA ASP A 40 4.22 -7.05 -23.23
C ASP A 40 2.80 -7.09 -23.81
N SER A 41 2.14 -5.94 -23.96
CA SER A 41 0.81 -5.84 -24.58
C SER A 41 0.83 -5.60 -26.09
N LEU A 42 2.00 -5.53 -26.72
CA LEU A 42 2.16 -5.19 -28.14
C LEU A 42 2.53 -6.42 -28.96
N THR A 43 1.74 -6.70 -29.98
CA THR A 43 2.03 -7.71 -31.00
C THR A 43 2.32 -7.07 -32.35
N VAL A 44 3.18 -7.73 -33.10
CA VAL A 44 3.62 -7.33 -34.44
C VAL A 44 3.39 -8.49 -35.39
N ARG A 45 2.78 -8.21 -36.54
CA ARG A 45 2.49 -9.16 -37.60
C ARG A 45 2.84 -8.54 -38.95
N GLY A 46 4.01 -8.90 -39.49
CA GLY A 46 4.51 -8.34 -40.75
C GLY A 46 4.75 -6.83 -40.62
N ASN A 47 4.07 -6.04 -41.45
CA ASN A 47 4.14 -4.58 -41.43
C ASN A 47 3.05 -3.92 -40.56
N LYS A 48 2.40 -4.65 -39.65
CA LYS A 48 1.37 -4.10 -38.75
C LYS A 48 1.71 -4.38 -37.31
N TRP A 49 1.33 -3.45 -36.45
CA TRP A 49 1.42 -3.60 -35.01
C TRP A 49 0.07 -3.35 -34.36
N TYR A 50 -0.14 -3.97 -33.19
CA TYR A 50 -1.35 -3.80 -32.41
C TYR A 50 -1.01 -3.84 -30.91
N ARG A 51 -1.55 -2.89 -30.14
CA ARG A 51 -1.38 -2.79 -28.70
C ARG A 51 -2.71 -3.12 -28.01
N HIS A 52 -2.78 -4.29 -27.41
CA HIS A 52 -3.98 -4.83 -26.78
C HIS A 52 -4.49 -4.01 -25.59
N SER A 53 -3.57 -3.35 -24.86
CA SER A 53 -3.94 -2.52 -23.70
C SER A 53 -4.68 -1.22 -24.07
N GLN A 54 -4.60 -0.79 -25.33
CA GLN A 54 -5.17 0.50 -25.80
C GLN A 54 -6.04 0.33 -27.06
N SER A 55 -6.27 -0.91 -27.50
CA SER A 55 -7.02 -1.23 -28.72
C SER A 55 -6.59 -0.43 -29.96
N LYS A 56 -5.29 -0.11 -30.07
CA LYS A 56 -4.71 0.75 -31.10
C LYS A 56 -3.70 -0.04 -31.95
N GLY A 57 -3.67 0.20 -33.25
CA GLY A 57 -2.69 -0.37 -34.17
C GLY A 57 -2.46 0.51 -35.38
N GLY A 58 -1.41 0.24 -36.15
CA GLY A 58 -1.01 1.11 -37.25
C GLY A 58 0.02 0.49 -38.19
N ALA A 59 0.50 1.31 -39.11
CA ALA A 59 1.54 0.98 -40.07
C ALA A 59 2.94 1.23 -39.48
N PRO A 60 4.03 0.82 -40.15
CA PRO A 60 5.39 0.96 -39.65
C PRO A 60 5.84 2.39 -39.40
N ILE A 61 5.40 3.36 -40.21
CA ILE A 61 5.73 4.79 -39.96
C ILE A 61 5.11 5.25 -38.64
N ASP A 62 3.83 4.97 -38.43
CA ASP A 62 3.12 5.31 -37.19
C ASP A 62 3.78 4.63 -35.98
N PHE A 63 4.23 3.38 -36.15
CA PHE A 63 4.95 2.63 -35.12
C PHE A 63 6.23 3.34 -34.68
N VAL A 64 7.06 3.78 -35.64
CA VAL A 64 8.33 4.46 -35.32
C VAL A 64 8.09 5.84 -34.73
N MET A 65 7.08 6.56 -35.24
CA MET A 65 6.71 7.85 -34.65
C MET A 65 6.23 7.69 -33.20
N GLU A 66 5.43 6.67 -32.92
CA GLU A 66 4.83 6.45 -31.60
C GLU A 66 5.79 5.86 -30.57
N PHE A 67 6.56 4.82 -30.90
CA PHE A 67 7.39 4.09 -29.93
C PHE A 67 8.85 4.56 -29.90
N PHE A 68 9.32 5.26 -30.94
CA PHE A 68 10.68 5.82 -31.00
C PHE A 68 10.69 7.36 -30.95
N GLY A 69 9.52 8.00 -30.86
CA GLY A 69 9.39 9.46 -30.70
C GLY A 69 9.98 10.27 -31.87
N LYS A 70 9.95 9.70 -33.07
CA LYS A 70 10.55 10.29 -34.28
C LYS A 70 9.55 11.12 -35.09
N SER A 71 10.03 12.15 -35.77
CA SER A 71 9.24 12.87 -36.78
C SER A 71 8.97 11.98 -38.01
N PHE A 72 8.00 12.36 -38.84
CA PHE A 72 7.67 11.61 -40.07
C PHE A 72 8.89 11.36 -40.97
N THR A 73 9.73 12.37 -41.19
CA THR A 73 10.93 12.22 -42.04
C THR A 73 11.98 11.32 -41.42
N GLU A 74 12.17 11.39 -40.10
CA GLU A 74 13.08 10.50 -39.38
C GLU A 74 12.55 9.06 -39.36
N ALA A 75 11.23 8.87 -39.26
CA ALA A 75 10.61 7.56 -39.30
C ALA A 75 10.79 6.89 -40.67
N VAL A 76 10.61 7.63 -41.78
CA VAL A 76 10.86 7.11 -43.13
C VAL A 76 12.34 6.80 -43.33
N GLU A 77 13.26 7.67 -42.88
CA GLU A 77 14.71 7.41 -42.92
C GLU A 77 15.07 6.14 -42.14
N MET A 78 14.52 5.99 -40.93
CA MET A 78 14.83 4.88 -40.03
C MET A 78 14.29 3.53 -40.55
N LEU A 79 13.16 3.53 -41.25
CA LEU A 79 12.55 2.32 -41.82
C LEU A 79 13.15 1.89 -43.15
N THR A 80 13.64 2.84 -43.95
CA THR A 80 14.15 2.56 -45.31
C THR A 80 15.67 2.65 -45.44
N GLY A 81 16.34 3.32 -44.49
CA GLY A 81 17.76 3.66 -44.58
C GLY A 81 18.09 4.74 -45.63
N GLU A 82 17.08 5.28 -46.31
CA GLU A 82 17.26 6.27 -47.38
C GLU A 82 17.19 7.69 -46.79
N LYS A 83 18.18 8.53 -47.10
CA LYS A 83 18.11 9.97 -46.78
C LYS A 83 17.23 10.67 -47.81
N GLY A 84 16.26 11.46 -47.35
CA GLY A 84 15.36 12.18 -48.23
C GLY A 84 16.13 13.21 -49.08
N ALA A 85 15.70 13.41 -50.32
CA ALA A 85 16.37 14.32 -51.24
C ALA A 85 16.18 15.79 -50.82
N ALA A 86 17.12 16.66 -51.22
CA ALA A 86 16.89 18.10 -51.25
C ALA A 86 15.77 18.41 -52.26
N PRO A 87 14.90 19.39 -52.02
CA PRO A 87 13.79 19.68 -52.91
C PRO A 87 14.31 20.07 -54.31
N PRO A 88 13.70 19.60 -55.42
CA PRO A 88 13.99 20.15 -56.73
C PRO A 88 13.65 21.65 -56.76
N PRO A 89 14.45 22.49 -57.46
CA PRO A 89 14.31 23.95 -57.43
C PRO A 89 12.98 24.50 -57.96
N ASP A 90 12.18 23.67 -58.65
CA ASP A 90 10.89 24.03 -59.26
C ASP A 90 9.66 23.37 -58.59
N ARG A 91 9.75 22.99 -57.30
CA ARG A 91 8.55 22.72 -56.48
C ARG A 91 8.50 23.67 -55.29
N PRO A 92 7.31 24.19 -54.95
CA PRO A 92 7.17 25.17 -53.90
C PRO A 92 7.71 24.59 -52.58
N SER A 93 8.37 25.45 -51.81
CA SER A 93 8.73 25.21 -50.40
C SER A 93 7.59 24.50 -49.65
N PRO A 94 7.84 23.75 -48.55
CA PRO A 94 6.77 23.35 -47.64
C PRO A 94 5.92 24.59 -47.42
N ALA A 95 4.63 24.52 -47.79
CA ALA A 95 3.85 25.71 -48.11
C ALA A 95 4.19 26.81 -47.09
N PRO A 96 4.65 28.00 -47.54
CA PRO A 96 4.78 29.12 -46.64
C PRO A 96 3.44 29.23 -45.90
N LEU A 97 3.47 29.62 -44.62
CA LEU A 97 2.32 30.06 -43.80
C LEU A 97 1.04 30.02 -44.62
N SER A 98 0.21 28.99 -44.41
CA SER A 98 -1.04 28.73 -45.13
C SER A 98 -1.50 29.96 -45.93
N ASP A 99 -1.68 29.83 -47.24
CA ASP A 99 -2.28 30.85 -48.14
C ASP A 99 -3.67 31.38 -47.69
N PHE A 100 -4.07 31.07 -46.45
CA PHE A 100 -5.12 31.70 -45.69
C PHE A 100 -5.07 33.21 -45.83
N ARG A 101 -6.12 33.72 -46.45
CA ARG A 101 -6.44 35.13 -46.52
C ARG A 101 -7.90 35.27 -46.16
N LEU A 102 -8.19 36.26 -45.34
CA LEU A 102 -9.57 36.62 -45.07
C LEU A 102 -10.25 37.04 -46.39
N PRO A 103 -11.48 36.55 -46.66
CA PRO A 103 -12.28 37.01 -47.78
C PRO A 103 -12.41 38.54 -47.79
N PRO A 104 -12.41 39.19 -48.97
CA PRO A 104 -12.57 40.63 -49.06
C PRO A 104 -13.83 41.12 -48.34
N ARG A 105 -13.69 42.20 -47.56
CA ARG A 105 -14.79 42.80 -46.81
C ARG A 105 -15.73 43.55 -47.75
N SER A 106 -17.03 43.43 -47.52
CA SER A 106 -18.04 44.32 -48.09
C SER A 106 -17.84 45.75 -47.58
N THR A 107 -18.42 46.72 -48.29
CA THR A 107 -18.33 48.15 -47.91
C THR A 107 -19.10 48.47 -46.63
N ASP A 108 -20.13 47.68 -46.33
CA ASP A 108 -20.85 47.68 -45.06
C ASP A 108 -21.13 46.23 -44.61
N ASN A 109 -21.66 46.07 -43.40
CA ASN A 109 -22.05 44.76 -42.85
C ASN A 109 -23.58 44.56 -42.83
N ARG A 110 -24.33 45.28 -43.67
CA ARG A 110 -25.79 45.40 -43.51
C ARG A 110 -26.51 44.07 -43.68
N ILE A 111 -26.12 43.25 -44.65
CA ILE A 111 -26.79 41.98 -44.97
C ILE A 111 -26.44 40.93 -43.92
N ALA A 112 -25.16 40.80 -43.56
CA ALA A 112 -24.72 39.87 -42.53
C ALA A 112 -25.30 40.24 -41.16
N ARG A 113 -25.34 41.53 -40.81
CA ARG A 113 -25.93 42.01 -39.56
C ARG A 113 -27.42 41.73 -39.51
N ASN A 114 -28.17 42.06 -40.57
CA ASN A 114 -29.60 41.76 -40.67
C ASN A 114 -29.87 40.24 -40.60
N TYR A 115 -29.02 39.41 -41.21
CA TYR A 115 -29.13 37.97 -41.08
C TYR A 115 -28.98 37.50 -39.62
N LEU A 116 -27.94 37.95 -38.92
CA LEU A 116 -27.71 37.54 -37.52
C LEU A 116 -28.79 38.06 -36.58
N THR A 117 -29.30 39.28 -36.78
CA THR A 117 -30.27 39.90 -35.88
C THR A 117 -31.71 39.54 -36.23
N ALA A 118 -32.13 39.64 -37.49
CA ALA A 118 -33.51 39.36 -37.89
C ALA A 118 -33.79 37.86 -38.07
N ALA A 119 -32.91 37.13 -38.76
CA ALA A 119 -33.14 35.71 -39.04
C ALA A 119 -32.69 34.81 -37.87
N ARG A 120 -31.51 35.08 -37.30
CA ARG A 120 -30.94 34.27 -36.20
C ARG A 120 -31.30 34.77 -34.79
N ARG A 121 -31.98 35.92 -34.69
CA ARG A 121 -32.43 36.54 -33.43
C ARG A 121 -31.31 36.83 -32.41
N ILE A 122 -30.07 36.95 -32.87
CA ILE A 122 -28.94 37.31 -32.01
C ILE A 122 -29.06 38.80 -31.71
N ASP A 123 -29.04 39.16 -30.43
CA ASP A 123 -29.26 40.53 -30.01
C ASP A 123 -28.13 41.47 -30.49
N GLU A 124 -28.50 42.74 -30.74
CA GLU A 124 -27.63 43.73 -31.40
C GLU A 124 -26.41 44.15 -30.56
N ASP A 125 -26.51 44.06 -29.24
CA ASP A 125 -25.39 44.30 -28.33
C ASP A 125 -24.29 43.24 -28.50
N VAL A 126 -24.69 41.98 -28.69
CA VAL A 126 -23.76 40.86 -28.92
C VAL A 126 -23.19 40.91 -30.34
N THR A 127 -24.04 40.99 -31.37
CA THR A 127 -23.55 41.05 -32.77
C THR A 127 -22.71 42.30 -33.01
N GLY A 128 -23.16 43.46 -32.53
CA GLY A 128 -22.47 44.73 -32.65
C GLY A 128 -21.07 44.71 -32.04
N PHE A 129 -20.87 44.02 -30.92
CA PHE A 129 -19.55 43.82 -30.32
C PHE A 129 -18.59 43.12 -31.29
N PHE A 130 -18.96 41.96 -31.82
CA PHE A 130 -18.08 41.18 -32.70
C PHE A 130 -17.89 41.80 -34.09
N PHE A 131 -18.86 42.58 -34.59
CA PHE A 131 -18.66 43.41 -35.78
C PHE A 131 -17.65 44.54 -35.52
N ALA A 132 -17.72 45.19 -34.35
CA ALA A 132 -16.82 46.28 -33.98
C ALA A 132 -15.37 45.80 -33.78
N THR A 133 -15.17 44.62 -33.19
CA THR A 133 -13.84 44.01 -33.07
C THR A 133 -13.34 43.42 -34.40
N GLY A 134 -14.23 43.29 -35.39
CA GLY A 134 -13.91 42.72 -36.69
C GLY A 134 -13.68 41.21 -36.66
N ASP A 135 -14.18 40.54 -35.62
CA ASP A 135 -14.22 39.08 -35.50
C ASP A 135 -15.40 38.50 -36.28
N ILE A 136 -16.42 39.32 -36.57
CA ILE A 136 -17.45 39.02 -37.57
C ILE A 136 -17.47 40.14 -38.60
N TYR A 137 -17.59 39.78 -39.88
CA TYR A 137 -17.79 40.76 -40.95
C TYR A 137 -18.51 40.15 -42.15
N GLU A 138 -18.96 41.00 -43.07
CA GLU A 138 -19.62 40.61 -44.31
C GLU A 138 -18.62 40.48 -45.47
N GLU A 139 -18.65 39.35 -46.17
CA GLU A 139 -17.87 39.15 -47.40
C GLU A 139 -18.46 39.91 -48.59
N ALA A 140 -17.61 40.56 -49.40
CA ALA A 140 -18.04 41.36 -50.55
C ALA A 140 -18.73 40.57 -51.69
N ALA A 141 -18.30 39.33 -51.97
CA ALA A 141 -18.73 38.62 -53.18
C ALA A 141 -20.14 38.03 -53.07
N HIS A 142 -20.46 37.46 -51.91
CA HIS A 142 -21.69 36.70 -51.69
C HIS A 142 -22.46 37.17 -50.46
N HIS A 143 -21.99 38.22 -49.78
CA HIS A 143 -22.58 38.74 -48.55
C HIS A 143 -22.72 37.66 -47.46
N ASN A 144 -21.77 36.73 -47.40
CA ASN A 144 -21.68 35.73 -46.34
C ASN A 144 -21.25 36.40 -45.03
N ALA A 145 -21.77 35.90 -43.90
CA ALA A 145 -21.23 36.24 -42.58
C ALA A 145 -19.94 35.44 -42.36
N VAL A 146 -18.83 36.13 -42.14
CA VAL A 146 -17.52 35.54 -41.88
C VAL A 146 -17.19 35.64 -40.40
N PHE A 147 -16.90 34.50 -39.77
CA PHE A 147 -16.49 34.39 -38.36
C PHE A 147 -14.99 34.11 -38.30
N VAL A 148 -14.22 35.04 -37.74
CA VAL A 148 -12.76 35.02 -37.74
C VAL A 148 -12.24 34.45 -36.44
N GLY A 149 -11.30 33.52 -36.55
CA GLY A 149 -10.56 32.98 -35.44
C GLY A 149 -9.11 33.48 -35.44
N ARG A 150 -8.61 33.86 -34.25
CA ARG A 150 -7.33 34.55 -34.07
C ARG A 150 -6.46 33.85 -33.03
N ASP A 151 -5.15 33.92 -33.23
CA ASP A 151 -4.16 33.56 -32.21
C ASP A 151 -4.08 34.61 -31.08
N GLU A 152 -3.20 34.38 -30.10
CA GLU A 152 -3.03 35.27 -28.94
C GLU A 152 -2.53 36.67 -29.31
N ASP A 153 -1.78 36.78 -30.40
CA ASP A 153 -1.28 38.05 -30.95
C ASP A 153 -2.37 38.81 -31.75
N GLY A 154 -3.58 38.24 -31.85
CA GLY A 154 -4.70 38.82 -32.58
C GLY A 154 -4.63 38.62 -34.10
N VAL A 155 -3.71 37.79 -34.60
CA VAL A 155 -3.54 37.52 -36.03
C VAL A 155 -4.62 36.52 -36.49
N PRO A 156 -5.38 36.82 -37.57
CA PRO A 156 -6.31 35.86 -38.15
C PRO A 156 -5.60 34.59 -38.62
N ARG A 157 -6.06 33.43 -38.13
CA ARG A 157 -5.57 32.10 -38.53
C ARG A 157 -6.67 31.19 -39.08
N TYR A 158 -7.92 31.57 -38.86
CA TYR A 158 -9.09 30.80 -39.26
C TYR A 158 -10.22 31.73 -39.69
N ALA A 159 -11.04 31.31 -40.65
CA ALA A 159 -12.31 31.96 -40.94
C ALA A 159 -13.37 30.95 -41.40
N HIS A 160 -14.58 31.10 -40.87
CA HIS A 160 -15.75 30.32 -41.27
C HIS A 160 -16.76 31.20 -41.99
N GLN A 161 -17.21 30.80 -43.17
CA GLN A 161 -18.23 31.51 -43.95
C GLN A 161 -19.59 30.86 -43.78
N ARG A 162 -20.61 31.68 -43.49
CA ARG A 162 -22.02 31.27 -43.42
C ARG A 162 -22.86 32.08 -44.38
N GLY A 163 -23.63 31.39 -45.23
CA GLY A 163 -24.58 32.00 -46.15
C GLY A 163 -25.70 32.76 -45.43
N THR A 164 -26.01 33.95 -45.94
CA THR A 164 -27.07 34.83 -45.41
C THR A 164 -28.44 34.60 -46.07
N ALA A 165 -28.47 33.96 -47.24
CA ALA A 165 -29.70 33.64 -47.99
C ALA A 165 -29.94 32.13 -48.19
N GLY A 166 -29.12 31.26 -47.59
CA GLY A 166 -29.20 29.81 -47.79
C GLY A 166 -28.44 28.99 -46.74
N SER A 167 -28.21 27.71 -47.02
CA SER A 167 -27.56 26.76 -46.10
C SER A 167 -26.03 26.67 -46.23
N PHE A 168 -25.43 27.48 -47.11
CA PHE A 168 -23.98 27.49 -47.37
C PHE A 168 -23.18 27.65 -46.06
N ARG A 169 -22.20 26.78 -45.87
CA ARG A 169 -21.20 26.86 -44.80
C ARG A 169 -19.88 26.29 -45.27
N LEU A 170 -18.78 27.01 -45.07
CA LEU A 170 -17.46 26.56 -45.52
C LEU A 170 -16.35 27.25 -44.72
N ASP A 171 -15.33 26.49 -44.31
CA ASP A 171 -14.09 27.06 -43.79
C ASP A 171 -13.27 27.65 -44.94
N VAL A 172 -12.75 28.87 -44.77
CA VAL A 172 -11.92 29.53 -45.77
C VAL A 172 -10.66 28.71 -46.02
N LYS A 173 -10.26 28.58 -47.29
CA LYS A 173 -9.09 27.81 -47.68
C LYS A 173 -7.84 28.26 -46.89
N GLY A 174 -7.12 27.29 -46.33
CA GLY A 174 -5.91 27.53 -45.54
C GLY A 174 -6.18 27.78 -44.05
N SER A 175 -7.43 27.84 -43.60
CA SER A 175 -7.75 28.04 -42.19
C SER A 175 -7.14 26.95 -41.29
N ASP A 176 -6.52 27.37 -40.18
CA ASP A 176 -6.04 26.47 -39.14
C ASP A 176 -7.11 26.24 -38.08
N LYS A 177 -7.61 24.99 -38.02
CA LYS A 177 -8.64 24.55 -37.06
C LYS A 177 -8.22 24.58 -35.57
N ALA A 178 -6.98 24.96 -35.27
CA ALA A 178 -6.54 25.20 -33.89
C ALA A 178 -7.02 26.56 -33.35
N PHE A 179 -7.34 27.51 -34.22
CA PHE A 179 -7.58 28.92 -33.86
C PHE A 179 -8.99 29.36 -34.24
N ASN A 180 -9.99 28.51 -34.02
CA ASN A 180 -11.36 28.81 -34.42
C ASN A 180 -11.95 30.08 -33.75
N PHE A 181 -13.13 30.49 -34.23
CA PHE A 181 -13.88 31.60 -33.64
C PHE A 181 -14.09 31.40 -32.13
N CYS A 182 -13.63 32.38 -31.35
CA CYS A 182 -13.69 32.34 -29.90
C CYS A 182 -13.73 33.75 -29.30
N TYR A 183 -14.12 33.82 -28.05
CA TYR A 183 -13.97 34.98 -27.18
C TYR A 183 -13.17 34.57 -25.94
N ARG A 184 -12.22 35.42 -25.56
CA ARG A 184 -11.26 35.17 -24.47
C ARG A 184 -11.54 36.13 -23.32
N GLY A 185 -12.23 35.66 -22.29
CA GLY A 185 -12.45 36.39 -21.03
C GLY A 185 -11.38 36.08 -19.97
N GLU A 186 -11.37 36.84 -18.88
CA GLU A 186 -10.39 36.68 -17.78
C GLU A 186 -10.74 35.57 -16.78
N GLY A 187 -12.00 35.11 -16.80
CA GLY A 187 -12.53 34.10 -15.90
C GLY A 187 -11.96 32.70 -16.12
N GLU A 188 -12.28 31.83 -15.18
CA GLU A 188 -11.76 30.45 -15.10
C GLU A 188 -12.65 29.43 -15.82
N ARG A 189 -13.73 29.88 -16.50
CA ARG A 189 -14.69 28.99 -17.19
C ARG A 189 -14.62 29.16 -18.70
N LEU A 190 -14.64 28.03 -19.40
CA LEU A 190 -14.73 27.94 -20.86
C LEU A 190 -16.03 27.25 -21.26
N PHE A 191 -16.81 27.87 -22.15
CA PHE A 191 -17.98 27.27 -22.79
C PHE A 191 -17.66 26.92 -24.25
N VAL A 192 -17.91 25.67 -24.65
CA VAL A 192 -17.49 25.12 -25.95
C VAL A 192 -18.72 24.75 -26.78
N PHE A 193 -18.82 25.25 -28.01
CA PHE A 193 -19.98 25.09 -28.89
C PHE A 193 -19.60 24.45 -30.21
N GLU A 194 -20.56 23.84 -30.90
CA GLU A 194 -20.33 23.25 -32.21
C GLU A 194 -20.06 24.33 -33.29
N ALA A 195 -20.85 25.40 -33.30
CA ALA A 195 -20.72 26.47 -34.29
C ALA A 195 -20.76 27.89 -33.70
N PRO A 196 -20.28 28.91 -34.44
CA PRO A 196 -20.28 30.30 -33.98
C PRO A 196 -21.68 30.86 -33.66
N ILE A 197 -22.71 30.46 -34.40
CA ILE A 197 -24.08 30.94 -34.17
C ILE A 197 -24.60 30.44 -32.81
N ASP A 198 -24.27 29.21 -32.43
CA ASP A 198 -24.68 28.65 -31.12
C ASP A 198 -24.00 29.36 -29.96
N LEU A 199 -22.71 29.65 -30.11
CA LEU A 199 -21.97 30.48 -29.17
C LEU A 199 -22.66 31.83 -28.96
N LEU A 200 -22.92 32.57 -30.05
CA LEU A 200 -23.59 33.87 -29.98
C LEU A 200 -25.00 33.76 -29.40
N SER A 201 -25.69 32.66 -29.69
CA SER A 201 -27.04 32.42 -29.18
C SER A 201 -27.02 32.19 -27.68
N PHE A 202 -26.06 31.43 -27.18
CA PHE A 202 -25.84 31.22 -25.75
C PHE A 202 -25.53 32.54 -25.02
N LEU A 203 -24.73 33.43 -25.60
CA LEU A 203 -24.46 34.76 -25.03
C LEU A 203 -25.76 35.57 -24.86
N CYS A 204 -26.69 35.48 -25.81
CA CYS A 204 -27.98 36.17 -25.72
C CYS A 204 -28.90 35.57 -24.64
N LEU A 205 -28.82 34.26 -24.41
CA LEU A 205 -29.59 33.56 -23.38
C LEU A 205 -29.02 33.79 -21.97
N PHE A 206 -27.70 33.93 -21.84
CA PHE A 206 -26.98 34.08 -20.58
C PHE A 206 -26.13 35.37 -20.54
N LYS A 207 -26.77 36.53 -20.75
CA LYS A 207 -26.09 37.82 -20.92
C LYS A 207 -25.31 38.34 -19.71
N LYS A 208 -25.69 37.95 -18.50
CA LYS A 208 -25.13 38.56 -17.29
C LYS A 208 -23.62 38.28 -17.22
N ASP A 209 -22.82 39.35 -17.26
CA ASP A 209 -21.36 39.31 -17.18
C ASP A 209 -20.69 38.34 -18.17
N TRP A 210 -21.28 38.15 -19.36
CA TRP A 210 -20.79 37.14 -20.31
C TRP A 210 -19.32 37.39 -20.69
N GLN A 211 -18.91 38.64 -20.83
CA GLN A 211 -17.52 39.03 -21.13
C GLN A 211 -16.47 38.58 -20.10
N LYS A 212 -16.89 38.17 -18.89
CA LYS A 212 -15.95 37.61 -17.90
C LYS A 212 -15.47 36.22 -18.31
N GLN A 213 -16.27 35.43 -19.00
CA GLN A 213 -15.95 34.02 -19.29
C GLN A 213 -15.39 33.85 -20.71
N SER A 214 -14.81 32.68 -20.97
CA SER A 214 -14.30 32.32 -22.30
C SER A 214 -15.30 31.46 -23.06
N TYR A 215 -15.36 31.63 -24.39
CA TYR A 215 -16.27 30.91 -25.27
C TYR A 215 -15.53 30.47 -26.54
N LEU A 216 -15.75 29.24 -26.99
CA LEU A 216 -15.07 28.66 -28.16
C LEU A 216 -16.07 27.95 -29.06
N ALA A 217 -16.03 28.22 -30.36
CA ALA A 217 -16.74 27.44 -31.37
C ALA A 217 -15.78 26.45 -32.07
N LEU A 218 -16.12 25.17 -32.09
CA LEU A 218 -15.26 24.10 -32.63
C LEU A 218 -15.31 23.98 -34.16
N GLY A 219 -16.31 24.57 -34.82
CA GLY A 219 -16.48 24.44 -36.27
C GLY A 219 -16.78 22.98 -36.67
N GLY A 220 -17.66 22.33 -35.90
CA GLY A 220 -17.95 20.89 -35.95
C GLY A 220 -17.60 20.21 -34.62
N VAL A 221 -17.23 18.92 -34.67
CA VAL A 221 -17.00 18.08 -33.48
C VAL A 221 -15.52 17.79 -33.18
N GLY A 222 -14.59 18.55 -33.77
CA GLY A 222 -13.14 18.29 -33.63
C GLY A 222 -12.54 18.83 -32.33
N GLU A 223 -11.53 18.14 -31.79
CA GLU A 223 -10.85 18.47 -30.52
C GLU A 223 -9.73 19.51 -30.65
N LYS A 224 -9.20 19.73 -31.87
CA LYS A 224 -7.99 20.53 -32.11
C LYS A 224 -8.08 21.95 -31.52
N ALA A 225 -9.22 22.62 -31.74
CA ALA A 225 -9.45 23.98 -31.23
C ALA A 225 -9.51 24.01 -29.69
N LEU A 226 -10.16 23.02 -29.07
CA LEU A 226 -10.29 22.92 -27.61
C LEU A 226 -8.92 22.74 -26.95
N LEU A 227 -8.13 21.79 -27.44
CA LEU A 227 -6.80 21.51 -26.89
C LEU A 227 -5.86 22.70 -27.04
N ARG A 228 -5.90 23.38 -28.19
CA ARG A 228 -5.12 24.60 -28.39
C ARG A 228 -5.55 25.70 -27.42
N PHE A 229 -6.85 25.95 -27.29
CA PHE A 229 -7.38 26.98 -26.41
C PHE A 229 -7.01 26.74 -24.94
N LEU A 230 -7.10 25.50 -24.46
CA LEU A 230 -6.73 25.16 -23.08
C LEU A 230 -5.22 25.28 -22.83
N SER A 231 -4.40 24.98 -23.83
CA SER A 231 -2.94 25.19 -23.76
C SER A 231 -2.58 26.68 -23.66
N ASP A 232 -3.25 27.51 -24.47
CA ASP A 232 -3.09 28.98 -24.46
C ASP A 232 -3.64 29.59 -23.15
N ARG A 233 -4.61 28.94 -22.49
CA ARG A 233 -5.30 29.45 -21.30
C ARG A 233 -5.19 28.52 -20.09
N PRO A 234 -4.04 28.48 -19.39
CA PRO A 234 -3.86 27.67 -18.20
C PRO A 234 -4.71 28.14 -16.99
N ASN A 235 -5.34 29.32 -17.07
CA ASN A 235 -6.22 29.83 -16.03
C ASN A 235 -7.61 29.16 -15.99
N ILE A 236 -7.97 28.39 -17.04
CA ILE A 236 -9.25 27.69 -17.10
C ILE A 236 -9.24 26.50 -16.15
N LYS A 237 -10.24 26.43 -15.26
CA LYS A 237 -10.46 25.31 -14.33
C LYS A 237 -11.69 24.48 -14.67
N THR A 238 -12.68 25.09 -15.33
CA THR A 238 -13.95 24.43 -15.65
C THR A 238 -14.30 24.59 -17.13
N VAL A 239 -14.60 23.47 -17.78
CA VAL A 239 -15.05 23.42 -19.18
C VAL A 239 -16.50 22.97 -19.24
N TYR A 240 -17.35 23.76 -19.89
CA TYR A 240 -18.74 23.42 -20.19
C TYR A 240 -18.87 23.08 -21.68
N LEU A 241 -19.09 21.80 -21.99
CA LEU A 241 -19.39 21.33 -23.33
C LEU A 241 -20.85 21.60 -23.65
N CYS A 242 -21.08 22.43 -24.65
CA CYS A 242 -22.38 22.98 -25.04
C CYS A 242 -22.66 22.66 -26.52
N LEU A 243 -22.26 21.47 -27.00
CA LEU A 243 -22.53 21.02 -28.37
C LEU A 243 -24.02 20.66 -28.54
N ASP A 244 -24.41 20.41 -29.79
CA ASP A 244 -25.77 20.06 -30.19
C ASP A 244 -26.33 18.88 -29.39
N SER A 245 -27.66 18.85 -29.27
CA SER A 245 -28.36 17.87 -28.45
C SER A 245 -28.63 16.53 -29.15
N ASP A 246 -28.09 16.37 -30.37
CA ASP A 246 -28.18 15.16 -31.17
C ASP A 246 -27.12 14.11 -30.79
N GLN A 247 -27.13 12.97 -31.50
CA GLN A 247 -26.21 11.88 -31.21
C GLN A 247 -24.75 12.27 -31.49
N ALA A 248 -24.49 13.01 -32.57
CA ALA A 248 -23.14 13.41 -32.95
C ALA A 248 -22.54 14.39 -31.93
N GLY A 249 -23.31 15.38 -31.46
CA GLY A 249 -22.92 16.29 -30.40
C GLY A 249 -22.72 15.57 -29.06
N SER A 250 -23.53 14.55 -28.77
CA SER A 250 -23.38 13.71 -27.57
C SER A 250 -22.12 12.88 -27.55
N ASP A 251 -21.84 12.17 -28.64
CA ASP A 251 -20.63 11.35 -28.78
C ASP A 251 -19.38 12.22 -28.76
N ALA A 252 -19.46 13.41 -29.37
CA ALA A 252 -18.41 14.40 -29.33
C ALA A 252 -18.13 14.89 -27.89
N CYS A 253 -19.17 15.18 -27.09
CA CYS A 253 -18.96 15.62 -25.71
C CYS A 253 -18.23 14.57 -24.86
N SER A 254 -18.63 13.29 -24.98
CA SER A 254 -17.97 12.18 -24.26
C SER A 254 -16.50 12.08 -24.66
N ARG A 255 -16.21 12.09 -25.96
CA ARG A 255 -14.84 12.04 -26.48
C ARG A 255 -14.00 13.25 -26.10
N LEU A 256 -14.57 14.46 -26.13
CA LEU A 256 -13.88 15.68 -25.75
C LEU A 256 -13.53 15.71 -24.26
N ALA A 257 -14.40 15.20 -23.39
CA ALA A 257 -14.12 15.10 -21.95
C ALA A 257 -12.86 14.27 -21.65
N GLU A 258 -12.63 13.21 -22.43
CA GLU A 258 -11.41 12.38 -22.32
C GLU A 258 -10.15 13.15 -22.75
N PHE A 259 -10.23 14.00 -23.77
CA PHE A 259 -9.10 14.77 -24.28
C PHE A 259 -8.75 16.00 -23.43
N VAL A 260 -9.70 16.58 -22.68
CA VAL A 260 -9.42 17.69 -21.77
C VAL A 260 -8.32 17.26 -20.79
N PRO A 261 -7.27 18.07 -20.53
CA PRO A 261 -6.17 17.70 -19.62
C PRO A 261 -6.64 17.32 -18.21
N GLU A 262 -5.82 16.56 -17.49
CA GLU A 262 -6.07 16.25 -16.07
C GLU A 262 -6.05 17.54 -15.21
N GLY A 263 -6.78 17.51 -14.09
CA GLY A 263 -6.90 18.66 -13.18
C GLY A 263 -8.04 19.63 -13.51
N LEU A 264 -8.65 19.54 -14.70
CA LEU A 264 -9.80 20.36 -15.07
C LEU A 264 -11.12 19.64 -14.79
N THR A 265 -12.14 20.41 -14.42
CA THR A 265 -13.51 19.92 -14.27
C THR A 265 -14.26 20.06 -15.60
N VAL A 266 -14.94 19.01 -16.05
CA VAL A 266 -15.74 19.04 -17.28
C VAL A 266 -17.21 18.80 -16.95
N HIS A 267 -18.06 19.65 -17.51
CA HIS A 267 -19.52 19.58 -17.44
C HIS A 267 -20.08 19.61 -18.86
N ARG A 268 -21.34 19.20 -19.01
CA ARG A 268 -22.09 19.33 -20.26
C ARG A 268 -23.42 20.04 -20.01
N LEU A 269 -23.72 21.01 -20.87
CA LEU A 269 -25.01 21.70 -20.90
C LEU A 269 -25.70 21.32 -22.21
N VAL A 270 -26.85 20.66 -22.10
CA VAL A 270 -27.62 20.20 -23.26
C VAL A 270 -28.69 21.25 -23.58
N PRO A 271 -28.75 21.82 -24.80
CA PRO A 271 -29.77 22.81 -25.14
C PRO A 271 -31.18 22.19 -25.13
N LEU A 272 -32.21 23.00 -24.84
CA LEU A 272 -33.61 22.55 -24.78
C LEU A 272 -34.09 21.95 -26.11
N TYR A 273 -33.72 22.59 -27.22
CA TYR A 273 -34.02 22.15 -28.58
C TYR A 273 -32.79 21.50 -29.22
N LYS A 274 -32.73 21.43 -30.56
CA LYS A 274 -31.61 20.78 -31.25
C LYS A 274 -30.29 21.47 -30.98
N ASP A 275 -30.26 22.80 -31.11
CA ASP A 275 -29.09 23.65 -30.94
C ASP A 275 -29.44 24.92 -30.14
N TRP A 276 -28.43 25.73 -29.80
CA TRP A 276 -28.65 26.93 -28.98
C TRP A 276 -29.33 28.05 -29.76
N ASN A 277 -29.23 28.05 -31.09
CA ASN A 277 -29.94 29.02 -31.92
C ASN A 277 -31.44 28.78 -31.94
N GLU A 278 -31.87 27.52 -32.03
CA GLU A 278 -33.29 27.14 -31.90
C GLU A 278 -33.84 27.55 -30.53
N VAL A 279 -33.09 27.32 -29.44
CA VAL A 279 -33.45 27.80 -28.10
C VAL A 279 -33.64 29.31 -28.07
N LEU A 280 -32.74 30.07 -28.69
CA LEU A 280 -32.88 31.52 -28.76
C LEU A 280 -34.07 31.95 -29.62
N GLN A 281 -34.31 31.28 -30.74
CA GLN A 281 -35.41 31.61 -31.63
C GLN A 281 -36.77 31.43 -30.96
N HIS A 282 -36.91 30.38 -30.15
CA HIS A 282 -38.10 30.06 -29.36
C HIS A 282 -38.09 30.67 -27.94
N ARG A 283 -37.16 31.57 -27.60
CA ARG A 283 -36.98 32.08 -26.22
C ARG A 283 -38.26 32.64 -25.56
N ALA A 284 -39.17 33.19 -26.35
CA ALA A 284 -40.44 33.76 -25.87
C ALA A 284 -41.50 32.70 -25.54
N GLU A 285 -41.35 31.49 -26.07
CA GLU A 285 -42.26 30.35 -25.87
C GLU A 285 -41.81 29.47 -24.67
N ILE A 286 -40.56 29.63 -24.22
CA ILE A 286 -39.98 28.85 -23.12
C ILE A 286 -40.38 29.49 -21.78
N ALA A 287 -41.27 28.81 -21.05
CA ALA A 287 -41.65 29.22 -19.70
C ALA A 287 -40.45 29.13 -18.72
N ASP A 288 -40.38 30.08 -17.79
CA ASP A 288 -39.39 30.16 -16.70
C ASP A 288 -37.91 30.26 -17.13
N GLY A 289 -37.61 30.58 -18.39
CA GLY A 289 -36.23 30.75 -18.86
C GLY A 289 -35.38 29.47 -18.79
N LYS A 290 -36.03 28.30 -18.81
CA LYS A 290 -35.38 26.98 -18.75
C LYS A 290 -34.76 26.60 -20.11
N TYR A 291 -33.69 27.28 -20.49
CA TYR A 291 -33.01 27.09 -21.78
C TYR A 291 -32.21 25.77 -21.89
N ILE A 292 -31.97 25.11 -20.76
CA ILE A 292 -31.16 23.89 -20.67
C ILE A 292 -32.10 22.69 -20.47
N ARG A 293 -32.02 21.69 -21.35
CA ARG A 293 -32.74 20.41 -21.21
C ARG A 293 -32.20 19.61 -20.03
N GLU A 294 -30.88 19.52 -19.96
CA GLU A 294 -30.15 18.70 -19.02
C GLU A 294 -28.76 19.31 -18.76
N ALA A 295 -28.34 19.34 -17.50
CA ALA A 295 -27.00 19.73 -17.09
C ALA A 295 -26.31 18.52 -16.45
N ILE A 296 -25.28 18.00 -17.11
CA ILE A 296 -24.51 16.84 -16.65
C ILE A 296 -23.23 17.37 -16.00
N TYR A 297 -23.16 17.25 -14.68
CA TYR A 297 -21.99 17.64 -13.90
C TYR A 297 -21.05 16.45 -13.72
N GLY A 298 -19.75 16.72 -13.51
CA GLY A 298 -18.75 15.69 -13.24
C GLY A 298 -18.48 14.71 -14.39
N LEU A 299 -18.54 15.13 -15.65
CA LEU A 299 -18.04 14.28 -16.77
C LEU A 299 -16.55 13.97 -16.62
N LYS A 300 -15.81 14.89 -15.98
CA LYS A 300 -14.46 14.71 -15.48
C LYS A 300 -14.27 15.60 -14.26
N GLU A 301 -13.69 15.06 -13.20
CA GLU A 301 -13.35 15.81 -11.98
C GLU A 301 -11.86 15.62 -11.66
N PRO A 302 -11.21 16.63 -11.06
CA PRO A 302 -9.85 16.46 -10.58
C PRO A 302 -9.84 15.40 -9.44
N PRO A 303 -8.80 14.56 -9.37
CA PRO A 303 -8.63 13.67 -8.22
C PRO A 303 -8.50 14.50 -6.94
N GLN A 304 -9.23 14.11 -5.90
CA GLN A 304 -9.22 14.79 -4.60
C GLN A 304 -7.87 14.58 -3.91
N GLU A 305 -7.23 15.65 -3.42
CA GLU A 305 -5.98 15.54 -2.66
C GLU A 305 -6.23 14.84 -1.31
N GLU A 306 -5.65 13.67 -1.09
CA GLU A 306 -5.68 12.98 0.20
C GLU A 306 -4.78 13.71 1.21
N THR A 307 -5.38 14.33 2.22
CA THR A 307 -4.64 14.92 3.35
C THR A 307 -4.26 13.83 4.36
N VAL A 308 -3.06 13.92 4.94
CA VAL A 308 -2.61 12.99 6.00
C VAL A 308 -3.31 13.30 7.33
N GLU A 309 -3.96 12.30 7.92
CA GLU A 309 -4.51 12.42 9.28
C GLU A 309 -3.38 12.50 10.31
N ILE A 310 -3.42 13.54 11.16
CA ILE A 310 -2.43 13.77 12.22
C ILE A 310 -3.16 13.78 13.57
N ILE A 311 -2.76 12.89 14.47
CA ILE A 311 -3.26 12.83 15.86
C ILE A 311 -2.30 13.63 16.75
N ARG A 312 -2.80 14.55 17.57
CA ARG A 312 -1.95 15.26 18.55
C ARG A 312 -1.71 14.37 19.77
N MET A 313 -0.48 14.32 20.28
CA MET A 313 -0.19 13.55 21.50
C MET A 313 -0.98 14.04 22.72
N SER A 314 -1.42 15.31 22.75
CA SER A 314 -2.31 15.86 23.78
C SER A 314 -3.73 15.32 23.73
N GLU A 315 -4.14 14.73 22.61
CA GLU A 315 -5.45 14.11 22.39
C GLU A 315 -5.42 12.60 22.70
N VAL A 316 -4.23 12.03 23.01
CA VAL A 316 -4.06 10.62 23.36
C VAL A 316 -4.11 10.46 24.88
N ASP A 317 -5.13 9.76 25.38
CA ASP A 317 -5.28 9.49 26.81
C ASP A 317 -4.18 8.56 27.35
N THR A 318 -3.74 8.81 28.59
CA THR A 318 -2.80 7.93 29.28
C THR A 318 -3.51 6.63 29.70
N GLN A 319 -2.92 5.49 29.36
CA GLN A 319 -3.45 4.16 29.70
C GLN A 319 -2.42 3.35 30.50
N THR A 320 -2.90 2.63 31.52
CA THR A 320 -2.08 1.66 32.26
C THR A 320 -2.06 0.31 31.55
N VAL A 321 -0.90 -0.37 31.55
CA VAL A 321 -0.80 -1.72 31.00
C VAL A 321 -1.58 -2.69 31.89
N GLU A 322 -2.58 -3.37 31.32
CA GLU A 322 -3.29 -4.47 31.96
C GLU A 322 -2.51 -5.79 31.76
N TRP A 323 -2.48 -6.65 32.78
CA TRP A 323 -1.67 -7.88 32.78
C TRP A 323 -2.53 -9.12 32.95
N LEU A 324 -2.25 -10.14 32.13
CA LEU A 324 -2.74 -11.49 32.37
C LEU A 324 -1.96 -12.15 33.51
N TRP A 325 -0.63 -12.05 33.47
CA TRP A 325 0.26 -12.55 34.52
C TRP A 325 1.40 -11.57 34.71
N GLU A 326 1.35 -10.73 35.74
CA GLU A 326 2.35 -9.67 35.96
C GLU A 326 3.66 -10.25 36.53
N PRO A 327 4.86 -9.85 36.04
CA PRO A 327 5.13 -8.98 34.89
C PRO A 327 5.32 -9.75 33.56
N TYR A 328 4.93 -11.01 33.47
CA TYR A 328 5.27 -11.95 32.39
C TYR A 328 4.41 -11.82 31.12
N ILE A 329 3.09 -11.61 31.22
CA ILE A 329 2.16 -11.66 30.08
C ILE A 329 1.20 -10.48 30.14
N PRO A 330 1.40 -9.43 29.31
CA PRO A 330 0.49 -8.29 29.22
C PRO A 330 -0.69 -8.56 28.29
N PHE A 331 -1.85 -7.97 28.59
CA PHE A 331 -2.97 -7.91 27.65
C PHE A 331 -2.68 -6.94 26.50
N GLY A 332 -3.33 -7.17 25.36
CA GLY A 332 -3.21 -6.35 24.16
C GLY A 332 -1.84 -6.36 23.49
N LYS A 333 -0.99 -7.34 23.81
CA LYS A 333 0.40 -7.44 23.34
C LYS A 333 0.76 -8.90 23.04
N VAL A 334 1.87 -9.08 22.32
CA VAL A 334 2.43 -10.39 21.96
C VAL A 334 3.52 -10.80 22.95
N THR A 335 3.37 -12.00 23.49
CA THR A 335 4.33 -12.72 24.33
C THR A 335 4.80 -13.97 23.58
N ILE A 336 6.10 -14.23 23.58
CA ILE A 336 6.65 -15.46 23.01
C ILE A 336 7.10 -16.39 24.14
N VAL A 337 6.72 -17.66 24.07
CA VAL A 337 7.19 -18.73 24.96
C VAL A 337 8.11 -19.67 24.17
N GLN A 338 9.38 -19.73 24.52
CA GLN A 338 10.38 -20.54 23.79
C GLN A 338 11.06 -21.57 24.69
N GLY A 339 11.64 -22.59 24.07
CA GLY A 339 12.32 -23.69 24.78
C GLY A 339 12.56 -24.88 23.86
N ASN A 340 13.49 -25.76 24.23
CA ASN A 340 13.77 -26.96 23.44
C ASN A 340 12.49 -27.85 23.32
N PRO A 341 12.40 -28.72 22.30
CA PRO A 341 11.37 -29.74 22.25
C PRO A 341 11.34 -30.59 23.55
N GLY A 342 10.15 -30.88 24.07
CA GLY A 342 9.98 -31.70 25.30
C GLY A 342 10.18 -30.97 26.64
N GLU A 343 10.38 -29.65 26.64
CA GLU A 343 10.62 -28.87 27.87
C GLU A 343 9.36 -28.45 28.63
N GLY A 344 8.16 -28.83 28.18
CA GLY A 344 6.91 -28.54 28.90
C GLY A 344 6.22 -27.22 28.52
N LYS A 345 6.53 -26.63 27.36
CA LYS A 345 5.88 -25.40 26.85
C LYS A 345 4.37 -25.55 26.69
N THR A 346 3.95 -26.57 25.97
CA THR A 346 2.55 -26.93 25.76
C THR A 346 1.86 -27.19 27.10
N THR A 347 2.53 -27.88 28.04
CA THR A 347 1.98 -28.12 29.39
C THR A 347 1.76 -26.81 30.14
N PHE A 348 2.73 -25.89 30.13
CA PHE A 348 2.56 -24.56 30.71
C PHE A 348 1.38 -23.81 30.06
N ALA A 349 1.29 -23.84 28.73
CA ALA A 349 0.25 -23.15 27.98
C ALA A 349 -1.16 -23.66 28.31
N LEU A 350 -1.34 -24.97 28.42
CA LEU A 350 -2.61 -25.59 28.79
C LEU A 350 -2.97 -25.31 30.27
N ARG A 351 -1.99 -25.28 31.18
CA ARG A 351 -2.21 -24.91 32.58
C ARG A 351 -2.60 -23.44 32.73
N LEU A 352 -1.98 -22.54 31.93
CA LEU A 352 -2.40 -21.15 31.85
C LEU A 352 -3.82 -21.02 31.29
N ALA A 353 -4.14 -21.73 30.19
CA ALA A 353 -5.48 -21.73 29.61
C ALA A 353 -6.54 -22.19 30.63
N ALA A 354 -6.28 -23.28 31.36
CA ALA A 354 -7.17 -23.79 32.40
C ALA A 354 -7.41 -22.78 33.53
N ALA A 355 -6.35 -22.11 34.00
CA ALA A 355 -6.48 -21.04 34.99
C ALA A 355 -7.36 -19.89 34.48
N CYS A 356 -7.20 -19.49 33.22
CA CYS A 356 -7.99 -18.44 32.59
C CYS A 356 -9.47 -18.81 32.41
N THR A 357 -9.78 -20.08 32.11
CA THR A 357 -11.16 -20.53 31.89
C THR A 357 -11.94 -20.80 33.17
N THR A 358 -11.26 -20.93 34.30
CA THR A 358 -11.86 -21.22 35.62
C THR A 358 -11.75 -20.07 36.62
N GLY A 359 -10.93 -19.05 36.33
CA GLY A 359 -10.58 -17.99 37.28
C GLY A 359 -9.52 -18.43 38.30
N GLY A 360 -8.86 -19.57 38.05
CA GLY A 360 -7.69 -20.01 38.79
C GLY A 360 -6.48 -19.09 38.57
N THR A 361 -5.39 -19.35 39.28
CA THR A 361 -4.20 -18.51 39.27
C THR A 361 -2.92 -19.31 39.11
N LEU A 362 -1.95 -18.75 38.40
CA LEU A 362 -0.55 -19.18 38.47
C LEU A 362 0.17 -18.52 39.67
N PRO A 363 1.37 -18.97 40.06
CA PRO A 363 2.15 -18.30 41.10
C PRO A 363 2.32 -16.79 40.82
N GLY A 364 1.89 -15.95 41.77
CA GLY A 364 1.94 -14.49 41.65
C GLY A 364 0.90 -13.87 40.70
N MET A 365 0.07 -14.67 40.02
CA MET A 365 -0.99 -14.17 39.16
C MET A 365 -2.15 -13.62 40.00
N LYS A 366 -2.59 -12.40 39.68
CA LYS A 366 -3.79 -11.81 40.29
C LYS A 366 -5.03 -12.57 39.81
N PRO A 367 -6.04 -12.80 40.67
CA PRO A 367 -7.30 -13.40 40.24
C PRO A 367 -7.98 -12.57 39.16
N LEU A 368 -8.48 -13.25 38.12
CA LEU A 368 -9.27 -12.64 37.04
C LEU A 368 -10.59 -13.40 36.90
N PRO A 369 -11.69 -12.71 36.50
CA PRO A 369 -12.91 -13.40 36.11
C PRO A 369 -12.63 -14.40 34.98
N PRO A 370 -13.27 -15.58 34.97
CA PRO A 370 -13.10 -16.55 33.90
C PRO A 370 -13.46 -15.98 32.52
N PHE A 371 -12.70 -16.32 31.47
CA PHE A 371 -12.94 -15.83 30.11
C PHE A 371 -12.60 -16.88 29.03
N GLN A 372 -13.02 -16.61 27.79
CA GLN A 372 -12.76 -17.49 26.65
C GLN A 372 -11.28 -17.45 26.22
N VAL A 373 -10.71 -18.62 25.96
CA VAL A 373 -9.34 -18.82 25.49
C VAL A 373 -9.39 -19.52 24.14
N ILE A 374 -8.68 -18.99 23.15
CA ILE A 374 -8.45 -19.70 21.88
C ILE A 374 -7.11 -20.43 22.00
N TYR A 375 -7.13 -21.75 21.84
CA TYR A 375 -5.92 -22.57 21.78
C TYR A 375 -5.82 -23.22 20.42
N GLN A 376 -4.89 -22.76 19.59
CA GLN A 376 -4.66 -23.31 18.25
C GLN A 376 -3.38 -24.15 18.25
N THR A 377 -3.49 -25.39 17.78
CA THR A 377 -2.33 -26.25 17.55
C THR A 377 -2.44 -26.98 16.22
N ALA A 378 -1.29 -27.21 15.59
CA ALA A 378 -1.15 -28.00 14.37
C ALA A 378 -0.32 -29.28 14.60
N GLU A 379 0.33 -29.43 15.76
CA GLU A 379 1.17 -30.59 16.09
C GLU A 379 0.42 -31.64 16.91
N ASP A 380 -0.41 -31.21 17.86
CA ASP A 380 -1.09 -32.11 18.79
C ASP A 380 -2.55 -32.35 18.39
N GLY A 381 -3.00 -33.60 18.49
CA GLY A 381 -4.39 -33.96 18.25
C GLY A 381 -5.32 -33.39 19.33
N LEU A 382 -6.42 -32.74 18.90
CA LEU A 382 -7.37 -32.13 19.83
C LEU A 382 -8.02 -33.16 20.77
N GLY A 383 -8.39 -34.32 20.23
CA GLY A 383 -9.14 -35.35 20.97
C GLY A 383 -8.28 -36.27 21.84
N ASP A 384 -7.06 -36.58 21.41
CA ASP A 384 -6.18 -37.56 22.05
C ASP A 384 -5.09 -36.93 22.93
N THR A 385 -4.77 -35.65 22.71
CA THR A 385 -3.65 -34.98 23.38
C THR A 385 -4.10 -33.72 24.13
N VAL A 386 -4.71 -32.76 23.44
CA VAL A 386 -5.06 -31.46 24.04
C VAL A 386 -6.21 -31.60 25.04
N LYS A 387 -7.33 -32.21 24.65
CA LYS A 387 -8.51 -32.35 25.49
C LYS A 387 -8.23 -33.14 26.78
N PRO A 388 -7.55 -34.31 26.77
CA PRO A 388 -7.21 -35.01 28.00
C PRO A 388 -6.35 -34.17 28.96
N ARG A 389 -5.37 -33.42 28.44
CA ARG A 389 -4.51 -32.53 29.26
C ARG A 389 -5.27 -31.34 29.82
N LEU A 390 -6.25 -30.80 29.10
CA LEU A 390 -7.14 -29.76 29.62
C LEU A 390 -8.05 -30.28 30.75
N ILE A 391 -8.55 -31.52 30.62
CA ILE A 391 -9.32 -32.19 31.68
C ILE A 391 -8.43 -32.40 32.91
N GLU A 392 -7.20 -32.89 32.73
CA GLU A 392 -6.20 -33.03 33.80
C GLU A 392 -5.81 -31.68 34.43
N ALA A 393 -5.92 -30.60 33.66
CA ALA A 393 -5.71 -29.24 34.13
C ALA A 393 -6.96 -28.60 34.77
N GLU A 394 -8.08 -29.34 34.84
CA GLU A 394 -9.37 -28.89 35.36
C GLU A 394 -9.92 -27.67 34.59
N ALA A 395 -9.61 -27.55 33.30
CA ALA A 395 -10.09 -26.46 32.46
C ALA A 395 -11.61 -26.54 32.24
N ASP A 396 -12.28 -25.39 32.22
CA ASP A 396 -13.63 -25.27 31.67
C ASP A 396 -13.54 -25.36 30.14
N LEU A 397 -13.92 -26.53 29.61
CA LEU A 397 -13.79 -26.84 28.18
C LEU A 397 -14.73 -26.01 27.30
N ASP A 398 -15.86 -25.51 27.82
CA ASP A 398 -16.79 -24.66 27.05
C ASP A 398 -16.20 -23.28 26.77
N ARG A 399 -15.16 -22.90 27.50
CA ARG A 399 -14.39 -21.66 27.30
C ARG A 399 -13.07 -21.87 26.55
N VAL A 400 -12.73 -23.11 26.18
CA VAL A 400 -11.56 -23.38 25.32
C VAL A 400 -12.02 -23.56 23.89
N LEU A 401 -11.66 -22.61 23.04
CA LEU A 401 -12.08 -22.52 21.66
C LEU A 401 -10.93 -22.87 20.72
N VAL A 402 -11.26 -23.41 19.56
CA VAL A 402 -10.31 -23.71 18.48
C VAL A 402 -10.89 -23.17 17.17
N ILE A 403 -10.07 -22.53 16.34
CA ILE A 403 -10.47 -22.10 15.01
C ILE A 403 -10.46 -23.33 14.10
N ASP A 404 -11.59 -23.59 13.43
CA ASP A 404 -11.71 -24.72 12.50
C ASP A 404 -10.83 -24.48 11.25
N GLU A 405 -9.85 -25.37 11.06
CA GLU A 405 -8.91 -25.37 9.95
C GLU A 405 -9.28 -26.40 8.86
N ALA A 406 -10.36 -27.18 9.02
CA ALA A 406 -10.71 -28.28 8.11
C ALA A 406 -10.93 -27.85 6.65
N LYS A 407 -11.34 -26.60 6.43
CA LYS A 407 -11.54 -26.03 5.09
C LYS A 407 -10.36 -25.22 4.59
N ARG A 408 -9.60 -24.62 5.51
CA ARG A 408 -8.52 -23.68 5.20
C ARG A 408 -7.58 -23.56 6.40
N GLU A 409 -6.30 -23.83 6.14
CA GLU A 409 -5.21 -23.62 7.09
C GLU A 409 -5.16 -22.18 7.60
N LEU A 410 -4.81 -22.01 8.86
CA LEU A 410 -4.66 -20.73 9.51
C LEU A 410 -3.23 -20.22 9.33
N THR A 411 -3.09 -18.90 9.16
CA THR A 411 -1.79 -18.22 9.19
C THR A 411 -1.84 -17.05 10.16
N LEU A 412 -0.69 -16.56 10.61
CA LEU A 412 -0.64 -15.37 11.49
C LEU A 412 -1.27 -14.12 10.84
N SER A 413 -1.33 -14.10 9.50
CA SER A 413 -1.94 -13.03 8.72
C SER A 413 -3.39 -13.32 8.31
N ASP A 414 -4.04 -14.31 8.91
CA ASP A 414 -5.45 -14.59 8.66
C ASP A 414 -6.36 -13.62 9.45
N GLU A 415 -7.39 -13.06 8.81
CA GLU A 415 -8.41 -12.24 9.48
C GLU A 415 -9.28 -13.02 10.47
N ARG A 416 -9.35 -14.35 10.32
CA ARG A 416 -10.13 -15.23 11.21
C ARG A 416 -9.66 -15.12 12.65
N ILE A 417 -8.39 -14.79 12.91
CA ILE A 417 -7.88 -14.60 14.27
C ILE A 417 -8.63 -13.45 14.96
N GLU A 418 -8.67 -12.27 14.35
CA GLU A 418 -9.36 -11.10 14.92
C GLU A 418 -10.86 -11.33 15.02
N LYS A 419 -11.47 -11.97 14.01
CA LYS A 419 -12.89 -12.33 14.04
C LYS A 419 -13.21 -13.31 15.17
N ALA A 420 -12.40 -14.33 15.38
CA ALA A 420 -12.60 -15.31 16.43
C ALA A 420 -12.45 -14.67 17.82
N ILE A 421 -11.47 -13.79 18.01
CA ILE A 421 -11.27 -13.03 19.26
C ILE A 421 -12.50 -12.18 19.56
N THR A 422 -12.92 -11.34 18.60
CA THR A 422 -14.01 -10.38 18.80
C THR A 422 -15.38 -11.03 18.96
N GLN A 423 -15.70 -12.04 18.13
CA GLN A 423 -17.02 -12.68 18.14
C GLN A 423 -17.26 -13.53 19.39
N ASN A 424 -16.20 -14.08 20.00
CA ASN A 424 -16.32 -14.98 21.14
C ASN A 424 -15.89 -14.33 22.47
N GLY A 425 -15.50 -13.05 22.46
CA GLY A 425 -15.01 -12.36 23.65
C GLY A 425 -13.73 -12.96 24.23
N ALA A 426 -12.92 -13.64 23.40
CA ALA A 426 -11.70 -14.27 23.88
C ALA A 426 -10.67 -13.22 24.30
N ARG A 427 -10.06 -13.41 25.47
CA ARG A 427 -9.03 -12.50 26.00
C ARG A 427 -7.62 -13.08 25.93
N LEU A 428 -7.49 -14.34 25.52
CA LEU A 428 -6.22 -15.01 25.29
C LEU A 428 -6.29 -15.85 24.02
N ILE A 429 -5.28 -15.74 23.16
CA ILE A 429 -5.02 -16.68 22.07
C ILE A 429 -3.61 -17.28 22.21
N ILE A 430 -3.51 -18.59 22.10
CA ILE A 430 -2.27 -19.36 22.14
C ILE A 430 -2.10 -20.06 20.79
N LEU A 431 -0.95 -19.89 20.13
CA LEU A 431 -0.59 -20.57 18.89
C LEU A 431 0.61 -21.50 19.14
N ASP A 432 0.40 -22.82 19.02
CA ASP A 432 1.39 -23.86 19.37
C ASP A 432 1.61 -24.90 18.25
N PRO A 433 2.74 -24.87 17.52
CA PRO A 433 3.81 -23.89 17.54
C PRO A 433 3.64 -22.81 16.46
N ILE A 434 4.33 -21.68 16.62
CA ILE A 434 4.29 -20.56 15.65
C ILE A 434 4.74 -20.98 14.25
N GLN A 435 5.66 -21.93 14.13
CA GLN A 435 6.18 -22.43 12.86
C GLN A 435 5.08 -22.92 11.93
N ALA A 436 4.02 -23.53 12.48
CA ALA A 436 2.91 -24.07 11.71
C ALA A 436 2.05 -22.97 11.06
N TYR A 437 2.11 -21.73 11.58
CA TYR A 437 1.24 -20.62 11.15
C TYR A 437 1.96 -19.57 10.30
N MET A 438 3.24 -19.76 9.97
CA MET A 438 4.03 -18.80 9.18
C MET A 438 3.74 -18.86 7.67
N GLY A 439 3.06 -19.90 7.19
CA GLY A 439 2.69 -20.10 5.79
C GLY A 439 3.81 -20.68 4.94
N GLU A 440 3.48 -21.52 3.94
CA GLU A 440 4.43 -22.35 3.17
C GLU A 440 5.56 -21.59 2.45
N LYS A 441 5.39 -20.29 2.18
CA LYS A 441 6.33 -19.47 1.41
C LYS A 441 7.24 -18.58 2.26
N THR A 442 7.09 -18.60 3.58
CA THR A 442 7.77 -17.66 4.48
C THR A 442 9.05 -18.26 5.05
N ASP A 443 10.18 -17.60 4.83
CA ASP A 443 11.45 -17.97 5.46
C ASP A 443 11.59 -17.30 6.83
N MET A 444 11.55 -18.11 7.89
CA MET A 444 11.68 -17.66 9.28
C MET A 444 13.03 -16.98 9.60
N ASN A 445 14.05 -17.18 8.76
CA ASN A 445 15.36 -16.55 8.95
C ASN A 445 15.43 -15.16 8.28
N ARG A 446 14.40 -14.75 7.53
CA ARG A 446 14.36 -13.48 6.81
C ARG A 446 13.53 -12.45 7.55
N ALA A 447 14.22 -11.50 8.17
CA ALA A 447 13.66 -10.37 8.93
C ALA A 447 12.49 -9.66 8.23
N ASN A 448 12.63 -9.43 6.93
CA ASN A 448 11.66 -8.69 6.10
C ASN A 448 10.35 -9.46 5.88
N GLU A 449 10.34 -10.78 6.05
CA GLU A 449 9.14 -11.62 5.89
C GLU A 449 8.43 -11.84 7.23
N VAL A 450 9.17 -11.96 8.33
CA VAL A 450 8.62 -12.18 9.67
C VAL A 450 7.98 -10.91 10.25
N ARG A 451 8.61 -9.75 10.09
CA ARG A 451 8.17 -8.48 10.73
C ARG A 451 6.74 -8.06 10.35
N PRO A 452 6.30 -8.11 9.07
CA PRO A 452 4.93 -7.76 8.70
C PRO A 452 3.87 -8.64 9.38
N MET A 453 4.13 -9.94 9.50
CA MET A 453 3.21 -10.89 10.14
C MET A 453 3.06 -10.59 11.64
N PHE A 454 4.19 -10.37 12.31
CA PHE A 454 4.19 -9.99 13.73
C PHE A 454 3.51 -8.65 13.98
N ARG A 455 3.75 -7.66 13.11
CA ARG A 455 3.08 -6.36 13.22
C ARG A 455 1.57 -6.52 13.16
N ARG A 456 1.06 -7.25 12.17
CA ARG A 456 -0.38 -7.49 12.03
C ARG A 456 -0.98 -8.14 13.28
N LEU A 457 -0.30 -9.13 13.84
CA LEU A 457 -0.76 -9.80 15.05
C LEU A 457 -0.68 -8.89 16.30
N ALA A 458 0.36 -8.06 16.39
CA ALA A 458 0.47 -7.05 17.44
C ALA A 458 -0.65 -5.99 17.34
N ASP A 459 -1.01 -5.57 16.12
CA ASP A 459 -2.11 -4.63 15.89
C ASP A 459 -3.45 -5.25 16.28
N VAL A 460 -3.67 -6.54 15.98
CA VAL A 460 -4.86 -7.29 16.42
C VAL A 460 -4.92 -7.38 17.95
N ALA A 461 -3.79 -7.70 18.60
CA ALA A 461 -3.71 -7.73 20.06
C ALA A 461 -4.09 -6.36 20.65
N GLU A 462 -3.50 -5.28 20.14
CA GLU A 462 -3.73 -3.92 20.63
C GLU A 462 -5.17 -3.45 20.45
N ARG A 463 -5.77 -3.67 19.27
CA ARG A 463 -7.17 -3.31 19.02
C ARG A 463 -8.17 -4.08 19.87
N THR A 464 -7.90 -5.36 20.12
CA THR A 464 -8.85 -6.25 20.82
C THR A 464 -8.61 -6.33 22.32
N GLY A 465 -7.46 -5.85 22.81
CA GLY A 465 -7.01 -6.07 24.19
C GLY A 465 -6.64 -7.53 24.50
N CYS A 466 -6.63 -8.43 23.50
CA CYS A 466 -6.34 -9.85 23.69
C CYS A 466 -4.85 -10.08 23.96
N ALA A 467 -4.53 -10.93 24.94
CA ALA A 467 -3.17 -11.44 25.14
C ALA A 467 -2.86 -12.47 24.06
N VAL A 468 -1.73 -12.32 23.35
CA VAL A 468 -1.31 -13.26 22.31
C VAL A 468 -0.07 -13.99 22.75
N ILE A 469 -0.13 -15.32 22.80
CA ILE A 469 1.01 -16.18 23.12
C ILE A 469 1.41 -16.99 21.89
N LEU A 470 2.69 -16.89 21.54
CA LEU A 470 3.30 -17.67 20.46
C LEU A 470 4.29 -18.66 21.05
N ILE A 471 4.07 -19.95 20.83
CA ILE A 471 4.98 -20.99 21.32
C ILE A 471 5.99 -21.31 20.24
N GLY A 472 7.27 -21.30 20.60
CA GLY A 472 8.38 -21.47 19.66
C GLY A 472 9.42 -22.47 20.15
N HIS A 473 10.22 -22.96 19.20
CA HIS A 473 11.39 -23.80 19.49
C HIS A 473 12.67 -22.97 19.41
N LEU A 474 13.65 -23.36 20.22
CA LEU A 474 15.01 -22.83 20.11
C LEU A 474 15.74 -23.49 18.94
N ASN A 475 16.58 -22.74 18.23
CA ASN A 475 17.44 -23.31 17.18
C ASN A 475 18.64 -24.05 17.78
N LYS A 476 19.04 -25.16 17.12
CA LYS A 476 20.22 -25.98 17.49
C LYS A 476 21.54 -25.29 17.12
N ALA A 477 21.89 -24.18 17.78
CA ALA A 477 23.24 -23.64 17.73
C ALA A 477 23.94 -23.86 19.08
N ALA A 478 24.93 -24.75 19.09
CA ALA A 478 25.78 -24.99 20.25
C ALA A 478 26.74 -23.80 20.45
N GLY A 479 26.67 -23.14 21.62
CA GLY A 479 27.72 -22.22 22.08
C GLY A 479 27.43 -20.72 22.12
N GLY A 480 26.23 -20.25 21.75
CA GLY A 480 25.86 -18.83 21.89
C GLY A 480 25.20 -18.46 23.22
N GLN A 481 25.31 -17.17 23.63
CA GLN A 481 24.56 -16.54 24.74
C GLN A 481 23.06 -16.84 24.63
N SER A 482 22.36 -17.02 25.75
CA SER A 482 20.91 -17.36 25.83
C SER A 482 20.03 -16.52 24.89
N ALA A 483 20.30 -15.21 24.88
CA ALA A 483 19.68 -14.18 24.07
C ALA A 483 19.59 -14.49 22.56
N TYR A 484 20.50 -15.31 22.02
CA TYR A 484 20.65 -15.57 20.59
C TYR A 484 20.19 -16.97 20.15
N ARG A 485 19.72 -17.82 21.07
CA ARG A 485 19.29 -19.20 20.75
C ARG A 485 17.80 -19.35 20.45
N GLY A 486 17.03 -18.26 20.40
CA GLY A 486 15.58 -18.25 20.18
C GLY A 486 15.11 -18.87 18.85
N LEU A 487 13.91 -18.50 18.38
CA LEU A 487 13.27 -18.86 17.09
C LEU A 487 14.10 -18.58 15.80
N GLY A 488 15.41 -18.39 15.89
CA GLY A 488 16.30 -18.25 14.74
C GLY A 488 16.52 -16.83 14.25
N SER A 489 15.84 -15.83 14.83
CA SER A 489 16.12 -14.44 14.53
C SER A 489 15.94 -13.51 15.74
N ILE A 490 16.88 -12.57 15.88
CA ILE A 490 16.77 -11.37 16.73
C ILE A 490 15.44 -10.66 16.51
N ASP A 491 14.85 -10.76 15.32
CA ASP A 491 13.58 -10.12 14.95
C ASP A 491 12.39 -10.62 15.76
N PHE A 492 12.31 -11.91 16.11
CA PHE A 492 11.22 -12.44 16.94
C PHE A 492 11.29 -11.86 18.35
N ARG A 493 12.49 -11.87 18.93
CA ARG A 493 12.75 -11.27 20.24
C ARG A 493 12.50 -9.76 20.21
N ALA A 494 12.83 -9.07 19.12
CA ALA A 494 12.58 -7.64 18.97
C ALA A 494 11.08 -7.31 18.86
N ALA A 495 10.30 -8.13 18.14
CA ALA A 495 8.89 -7.89 17.89
C ALA A 495 7.98 -8.11 19.12
N ALA A 496 8.32 -9.07 19.99
CA ALA A 496 7.53 -9.35 21.18
C ALA A 496 7.81 -8.38 22.33
N ARG A 497 6.79 -8.09 23.15
CA ARG A 497 6.95 -7.23 24.34
C ARG A 497 7.42 -8.00 25.55
N SER A 498 7.11 -9.30 25.59
CA SER A 498 7.59 -10.25 26.58
C SER A 498 8.14 -11.52 25.91
N VAL A 499 9.24 -12.06 26.43
CA VAL A 499 9.79 -13.36 26.03
C VAL A 499 10.04 -14.22 27.26
N LEU A 500 9.41 -15.39 27.29
CA LEU A 500 9.56 -16.39 28.33
C LEU A 500 10.34 -17.59 27.79
N LEU A 501 11.31 -18.05 28.56
CA LEU A 501 12.12 -19.21 28.25
C LEU A 501 11.79 -20.35 29.20
N ILE A 502 11.45 -21.52 28.67
CA ILE A 502 11.17 -22.73 29.44
C ILE A 502 12.25 -23.78 29.18
N GLY A 503 12.79 -24.34 30.25
CA GLY A 503 13.79 -25.40 30.18
C GLY A 503 13.79 -26.32 31.40
N ARG A 504 14.34 -27.51 31.24
CA ARG A 504 14.59 -28.50 32.29
C ARG A 504 15.86 -28.21 33.05
N VAL A 505 15.77 -28.34 34.37
CA VAL A 505 16.94 -28.34 35.25
C VAL A 505 17.61 -29.70 35.08
N LYS A 506 18.83 -29.75 34.51
CA LYS A 506 19.51 -31.03 34.22
C LYS A 506 19.70 -31.92 35.45
N ARG A 507 19.88 -31.32 36.63
CA ARG A 507 20.09 -32.03 37.90
C ARG A 507 18.78 -32.51 38.55
N GLU A 508 17.65 -31.93 38.14
CA GLU A 508 16.31 -32.24 38.66
C GLU A 508 15.39 -32.50 37.46
N PRO A 509 15.41 -33.72 36.89
CA PRO A 509 14.80 -33.99 35.59
C PRO A 509 13.28 -33.79 35.56
N ASN A 510 12.59 -33.77 36.69
CA ASN A 510 11.15 -33.50 36.72
C ASN A 510 10.86 -31.99 36.82
N VAL A 511 11.87 -31.16 37.14
CA VAL A 511 11.71 -29.72 37.30
C VAL A 511 11.89 -29.00 35.96
N ARG A 512 10.99 -28.06 35.68
CA ARG A 512 11.06 -27.08 34.61
C ARG A 512 11.04 -25.68 35.21
N VAL A 513 11.74 -24.75 34.58
CA VAL A 513 11.77 -23.35 35.00
C VAL A 513 11.40 -22.46 33.83
N ILE A 514 10.56 -21.46 34.11
CA ILE A 514 10.18 -20.36 33.25
C ILE A 514 11.02 -19.16 33.65
N VAL A 515 11.88 -18.68 32.76
CA VAL A 515 12.71 -17.48 32.94
C VAL A 515 12.17 -16.35 32.08
N HIS A 516 12.08 -15.15 32.63
CA HIS A 516 11.64 -13.96 31.89
C HIS A 516 12.84 -13.33 31.17
N ASP A 517 13.12 -13.77 29.95
CA ASP A 517 14.30 -13.37 29.16
C ASP A 517 14.22 -11.95 28.59
N LYS A 518 13.01 -11.40 28.45
CA LYS A 518 12.80 -10.02 28.01
C LYS A 518 11.47 -9.49 28.54
N SER A 519 11.51 -8.31 29.15
CA SER A 519 10.34 -7.48 29.42
C SER A 519 10.52 -6.08 28.87
N SER A 520 9.55 -5.57 28.10
CA SER A 520 9.58 -4.20 27.56
C SER A 520 8.71 -3.20 28.33
N LEU A 521 7.82 -3.69 29.20
CA LEU A 521 6.76 -2.88 29.84
C LEU A 521 6.89 -2.83 31.37
N ALA A 522 7.79 -3.63 31.95
CA ALA A 522 8.06 -3.71 33.39
C ALA A 522 9.47 -4.28 33.60
N PRO A 523 10.04 -4.26 34.82
CA PRO A 523 11.20 -5.07 35.16
C PRO A 523 10.97 -6.56 34.87
N GLU A 524 12.05 -7.30 34.59
CA GLU A 524 11.98 -8.75 34.41
C GLU A 524 11.49 -9.44 35.68
N GLY A 525 10.65 -10.45 35.48
CA GLY A 525 10.06 -11.23 36.56
C GLY A 525 11.03 -12.30 37.04
N LYS A 526 10.91 -12.71 38.30
CA LYS A 526 11.72 -13.80 38.84
C LYS A 526 11.42 -15.11 38.10
N PRO A 527 12.38 -16.04 38.00
CA PRO A 527 12.08 -17.35 37.43
C PRO A 527 11.05 -18.11 38.27
N VAL A 528 10.17 -18.85 37.61
CA VAL A 528 9.11 -19.64 38.25
C VAL A 528 9.21 -21.09 37.78
N ALA A 529 9.18 -22.02 38.72
CA ALA A 529 9.34 -23.45 38.46
C ALA A 529 8.06 -24.25 38.65
N PHE A 530 7.98 -25.35 37.92
CA PHE A 530 6.97 -26.39 38.06
C PHE A 530 7.61 -27.77 37.91
N CYS A 531 6.98 -28.77 38.53
CA CYS A 531 7.35 -30.17 38.42
C CYS A 531 6.42 -30.88 37.43
N LEU A 532 6.98 -31.77 36.63
CA LEU A 532 6.29 -32.76 35.79
C LEU A 532 6.73 -34.15 36.26
N ASP A 533 6.01 -34.70 37.22
CA ASP A 533 6.29 -36.01 37.76
C ASP A 533 5.47 -37.09 37.04
N PRO A 534 6.06 -38.23 36.65
CA PRO A 534 5.31 -39.31 36.00
C PRO A 534 4.20 -39.93 36.86
N GLU A 535 4.33 -39.89 38.19
CA GLU A 535 3.38 -40.50 39.13
C GLU A 535 2.37 -39.47 39.64
N THR A 536 2.84 -38.28 40.03
CA THR A 536 1.99 -37.25 40.66
C THR A 536 1.51 -36.17 39.70
N GLY A 537 1.99 -36.15 38.47
CA GLY A 537 1.60 -35.20 37.43
C GLY A 537 2.21 -33.81 37.61
N PHE A 538 1.47 -32.79 37.20
CA PHE A 538 1.92 -31.40 37.24
C PHE A 538 1.74 -30.78 38.63
N SER A 539 2.75 -30.04 39.10
CA SER A 539 2.61 -29.16 40.28
C SER A 539 3.48 -27.90 40.18
N TRP A 540 2.99 -26.78 40.70
CA TRP A 540 3.79 -25.55 40.80
C TRP A 540 4.76 -25.64 41.98
N ILE A 541 6.02 -25.24 41.76
CA ILE A 541 7.02 -25.08 42.82
C ILE A 541 7.06 -23.62 43.31
N GLY A 542 6.87 -22.65 42.40
CA GLY A 542 6.91 -21.22 42.71
C GLY A 542 8.20 -20.56 42.26
N GLU A 543 8.65 -19.51 42.95
CA GLU A 543 9.89 -18.82 42.61
C GLU A 543 11.09 -19.77 42.64
N TYR A 544 12.01 -19.63 41.68
CA TYR A 544 13.18 -20.48 41.54
C TYR A 544 14.41 -19.66 41.18
N ASP A 545 15.56 -19.96 41.79
CA ASP A 545 16.78 -19.20 41.58
C ASP A 545 17.65 -19.85 40.49
N ILE A 546 17.52 -19.35 39.25
CA ILE A 546 18.33 -19.76 38.11
C ILE A 546 18.30 -18.70 37.01
N THR A 547 19.43 -18.48 36.34
CA THR A 547 19.49 -17.59 35.17
C THR A 547 19.15 -18.33 33.86
N ALA A 548 18.79 -17.59 32.80
CA ALA A 548 18.56 -18.16 31.48
C ALA A 548 19.79 -18.91 30.93
N ASP A 549 21.00 -18.35 31.12
CA ASP A 549 22.25 -18.96 30.67
C ASP A 549 22.57 -20.24 31.43
N GLU A 550 22.34 -20.27 32.74
CA GLU A 550 22.51 -21.47 33.57
C GLU A 550 21.53 -22.57 33.20
N LEU A 551 20.28 -22.21 32.90
CA LEU A 551 19.25 -23.15 32.45
C LEU A 551 19.61 -23.77 31.09
N LEU A 552 20.06 -22.96 30.12
CA LEU A 552 20.38 -23.42 28.76
C LEU A 552 21.74 -24.12 28.63
N SER A 553 22.73 -23.75 29.44
CA SER A 553 24.00 -24.48 29.55
C SER A 553 23.81 -25.78 30.36
N GLY A 554 22.81 -25.80 31.25
CA GLY A 554 22.61 -26.83 32.25
C GLY A 554 23.66 -26.79 33.37
N ALA A 555 24.29 -25.63 33.56
CA ALA A 555 25.18 -25.34 34.69
C ALA A 555 24.42 -24.94 35.96
N GLY A 556 23.13 -24.64 35.87
CA GLY A 556 22.28 -24.23 37.00
C GLY A 556 21.46 -25.34 37.67
N GLY A 557 21.02 -25.01 38.89
CA GLY A 557 20.21 -25.83 39.79
C GLY A 557 20.49 -25.40 41.23
N ASN A 558 19.46 -25.31 42.08
CA ASN A 558 19.59 -24.78 43.43
C ASN A 558 20.25 -25.81 44.36
N THR A 559 21.58 -25.83 44.38
CA THR A 559 22.42 -26.06 45.57
C THR A 559 23.88 -25.93 45.15
N ALA A 560 24.62 -25.17 45.96
CA ALA A 560 26.08 -25.14 46.08
C ALA A 560 26.80 -26.36 45.46
N THR A 561 27.87 -26.12 44.70
CA THR A 561 28.80 -27.17 44.23
C THR A 561 29.18 -28.11 45.39
N LYS A 562 29.57 -29.36 45.12
CA LYS A 562 30.04 -30.27 46.20
C LYS A 562 31.16 -29.65 47.05
N THR A 563 31.93 -28.72 46.48
CA THR A 563 32.93 -27.92 47.20
C THR A 563 32.28 -26.89 48.13
N GLU A 564 31.32 -26.11 47.66
CA GLU A 564 30.57 -25.14 48.48
C GLU A 564 29.70 -25.82 49.55
N GLN A 565 29.14 -27.00 49.27
CA GLN A 565 28.48 -27.85 50.27
C GLN A 565 29.46 -28.32 51.34
N ALA A 566 30.68 -28.71 50.95
CA ALA A 566 31.75 -29.02 51.90
C ALA A 566 32.18 -27.78 52.70
N GLU A 567 32.29 -26.61 52.07
CA GLU A 567 32.65 -25.37 52.78
C GLU A 567 31.61 -25.01 53.83
N LYS A 568 30.32 -25.07 53.49
CA LYS A 568 29.23 -24.83 54.43
C LYS A 568 29.23 -25.87 55.57
N LEU A 569 29.36 -27.15 55.24
CA LEU A 569 29.45 -28.23 56.23
C LEU A 569 30.63 -28.01 57.19
N ILE A 570 31.80 -27.63 56.68
CA ILE A 570 32.99 -27.36 57.51
C ILE A 570 32.73 -26.17 58.44
N LEU A 571 32.14 -25.08 57.94
CA LEU A 571 31.83 -23.91 58.75
C LEU A 571 30.78 -24.20 59.84
N ASP A 572 29.75 -24.98 59.52
CA ASP A 572 28.69 -25.37 60.46
C ASP A 572 29.23 -26.32 61.55
N LEU A 573 30.11 -27.26 61.20
CA LEU A 573 30.75 -28.17 62.15
C LEU A 573 31.69 -27.44 63.11
N LEU A 574 32.34 -26.36 62.65
CA LEU A 574 33.29 -25.55 63.44
C LEU A 574 32.64 -24.33 64.12
N ALA A 575 31.33 -24.15 63.97
CA ALA A 575 30.58 -23.09 64.64
C ALA A 575 30.64 -23.22 66.17
N ASP A 576 30.24 -22.16 66.88
CA ASP A 576 30.23 -22.08 68.35
C ASP A 576 31.59 -22.32 69.03
N GLY A 577 32.70 -22.06 68.32
CA GLY A 577 34.06 -22.20 68.84
C GLY A 577 34.54 -23.66 68.97
N LYS A 578 33.88 -24.59 68.29
CA LYS A 578 34.27 -26.01 68.26
C LYS A 578 35.57 -26.21 67.49
N GLU A 579 36.44 -27.06 68.03
CA GLU A 579 37.66 -27.53 67.38
C GLU A 579 37.49 -29.03 67.08
N LEU A 580 37.62 -29.42 65.81
CA LEU A 580 37.36 -30.79 65.34
C LEU A 580 38.56 -31.38 64.61
N ALA A 581 38.75 -32.70 64.75
CA ALA A 581 39.79 -33.42 64.03
C ALA A 581 39.46 -33.48 62.52
N SER A 582 40.52 -33.49 61.69
CA SER A 582 40.39 -33.59 60.23
C SER A 582 39.63 -34.85 59.81
N GLU A 583 39.81 -35.95 60.53
CA GLU A 583 39.13 -37.23 60.28
C GLU A 583 37.63 -37.15 60.54
N ASP A 584 37.19 -36.44 61.58
CA ASP A 584 35.76 -36.27 61.90
C ASP A 584 35.06 -35.41 60.85
N ILE A 585 35.73 -34.37 60.35
CA ILE A 585 35.24 -33.53 59.25
C ILE A 585 35.14 -34.35 57.95
N GLU A 586 36.15 -35.17 57.66
CA GLU A 586 36.15 -36.05 56.48
C GLU A 586 35.07 -37.15 56.59
N LYS A 587 34.81 -37.67 57.79
CA LYS A 587 33.75 -38.63 58.06
C LYS A 587 32.36 -38.01 57.87
N ALA A 588 32.10 -36.85 58.47
CA ALA A 588 30.83 -36.13 58.29
C ALA A 588 30.59 -35.73 56.83
N ALA A 589 31.65 -35.37 56.10
CA ALA A 589 31.56 -35.10 54.67
C ALA A 589 31.29 -36.37 53.84
N ALA A 590 31.89 -37.51 54.20
CA ALA A 590 31.63 -38.80 53.57
C ALA A 590 30.17 -39.25 53.79
N ASP A 591 29.65 -39.08 55.01
CA ASP A 591 28.24 -39.36 55.35
C ASP A 591 27.28 -38.47 54.55
N ALA A 592 27.71 -37.26 54.17
CA ALA A 592 27.00 -36.34 53.27
C ALA A 592 27.28 -36.58 51.76
N GLY A 593 27.99 -37.65 51.38
CA GLY A 593 28.26 -38.00 49.98
C GLY A 593 29.32 -37.13 49.28
N ILE A 594 30.23 -36.52 50.05
CA ILE A 594 31.30 -35.64 49.57
C ILE A 594 32.66 -36.35 49.63
N SER A 595 33.45 -36.28 48.54
CA SER A 595 34.74 -36.98 48.47
C SER A 595 35.84 -36.28 49.29
N ALA A 596 36.80 -37.05 49.82
CA ALA A 596 37.96 -36.49 50.53
C ALA A 596 38.76 -35.48 49.68
N ARG A 597 38.80 -35.66 48.35
CA ARG A 597 39.40 -34.70 47.42
C ARG A 597 38.68 -33.35 47.45
N THR A 598 37.36 -33.37 47.54
CA THR A 598 36.50 -32.17 47.61
C THR A 598 36.63 -31.48 48.97
N VAL A 599 36.73 -32.23 50.06
CA VAL A 599 36.98 -31.68 51.41
C VAL A 599 38.32 -30.95 51.48
N ARG A 600 39.38 -31.49 50.86
CA ARG A 600 40.69 -30.81 50.78
C ARG A 600 40.63 -29.52 49.98
N ALA A 601 39.87 -29.50 48.87
CA ALA A 601 39.65 -28.29 48.08
C ALA A 601 38.90 -27.22 48.88
N ALA A 602 37.84 -27.61 49.60
CA ALA A 602 37.08 -26.73 50.48
C ALA A 602 37.93 -26.15 51.62
N LYS A 603 38.75 -26.98 52.30
CA LYS A 603 39.70 -26.51 53.33
C LYS A 603 40.69 -25.49 52.79
N LYS A 604 41.19 -25.69 51.56
CA LYS A 604 42.09 -24.75 50.88
C LYS A 604 41.40 -23.42 50.55
N ASN A 605 40.12 -23.44 50.16
CA ASN A 605 39.34 -22.24 49.92
C ASN A 605 39.05 -21.47 51.23
N LEU A 606 38.95 -22.19 52.35
CA LEU A 606 38.70 -21.63 53.68
C LEU A 606 39.96 -21.21 54.44
N ASP A 607 41.15 -21.24 53.85
CA ASP A 607 42.45 -20.98 54.53
C ASP A 607 42.52 -19.60 55.22
N GLY A 608 41.70 -18.64 54.79
CA GLY A 608 41.55 -17.33 55.46
C GLY A 608 40.59 -17.30 56.66
N ARG A 609 39.73 -18.32 56.82
CA ARG A 609 38.62 -18.40 57.79
C ARG A 609 38.77 -19.51 58.82
N ILE A 610 39.58 -20.54 58.54
CA ILE A 610 39.86 -21.63 59.47
C ILE A 610 41.34 -21.63 59.88
N THR A 611 41.64 -22.05 61.11
CA THR A 611 43.00 -22.30 61.60
C THR A 611 43.22 -23.80 61.75
N SER A 612 44.43 -24.25 61.44
CA SER A 612 44.81 -25.66 61.58
C SER A 612 45.93 -25.81 62.61
N LYS A 613 45.77 -26.70 63.59
CA LYS A 613 46.75 -27.01 64.62
C LYS A 613 47.00 -28.52 64.67
N ARG A 614 48.25 -28.91 64.88
CA ARG A 614 48.61 -30.32 65.09
C ARG A 614 48.63 -30.65 66.58
N ILE A 615 47.85 -31.66 66.99
CA ILE A 615 47.83 -32.18 68.37
C ILE A 615 48.14 -33.68 68.27
N GLY A 616 49.35 -34.06 68.70
CA GLY A 616 49.86 -35.43 68.53
C GLY A 616 50.04 -35.80 67.05
N ALA A 617 49.45 -36.93 66.64
CA ALA A 617 49.48 -37.40 65.26
C ALA A 617 48.39 -36.78 64.35
N ALA A 618 47.39 -36.11 64.93
CA ALA A 618 46.21 -35.62 64.23
C ALA A 618 46.23 -34.10 63.99
N TRP A 619 45.53 -33.69 62.92
CA TRP A 619 45.27 -32.29 62.60
C TRP A 619 43.88 -31.89 63.08
N TYR A 620 43.79 -30.76 63.77
CA TYR A 620 42.56 -30.15 64.25
C TYR A 620 42.32 -28.83 63.53
N HIS A 621 41.05 -28.53 63.27
CA HIS A 621 40.60 -27.31 62.62
C HIS A 621 39.61 -26.56 63.53
N ALA A 622 39.68 -25.24 63.52
CA ALA A 622 38.77 -24.35 64.22
C ALA A 622 38.52 -23.07 63.38
N LEU A 623 37.46 -22.33 63.65
CA LEU A 623 37.26 -21.01 63.04
C LEU A 623 38.30 -20.01 63.57
N LYS A 624 38.82 -19.17 62.68
CA LYS A 624 39.73 -18.08 63.04
C LYS A 624 38.96 -17.03 63.85
N LYS A 625 39.48 -16.64 65.01
CA LYS A 625 38.91 -15.59 65.86
C LYS A 625 39.03 -14.20 65.26
#